data_AF-A0A942MVJ2-F1
#
_entry.id   AF-A0A942MVJ2-F1
#
_cell.length_a   1.000
_cell.length_b   1.000
_cell.length_c   1.000
_cell.angle_alpha   90.00
_cell.angle_beta   90.00
_cell.angle_gamma   90.00
#
_symmetry.space_group_name_H-M   'P 1'
#
loop_
_entity.id
_entity.type
_entity.pdbx_description
1 polymer ?
#
loop_
_entity_poly.entity_id
_entity_poly.type
_entity_poly.pdbx_seq_one_letter_code
_entity_poly.pdbx_strand_id
1 'polypeptide(L)'
;EEVEKLINKGISYEKLTFFGLEYKYISFYLKGELNYNDLFQKLNSAIHNYAKRQMTWFRKMEKEGVKIFWINGNDFDEAKKIIDVNFFS
;
A
#
# COMPACT_ATOMS: atom_id res chain seq x y z
N GLU A 1 3.45 19.32 -3.85
CA GLU A 1 2.21 20.08 -4.08
C GLU A 1 0.97 19.50 -3.36
N GLU A 2 0.59 18.23 -3.53
CA GLU A 2 -0.65 17.71 -2.92
C GLU A 2 -0.57 17.54 -1.39
N VAL A 3 0.50 16.91 -0.88
CA VAL A 3 0.72 16.71 0.57
C VAL A 3 0.88 18.04 1.31
N GLU A 4 1.54 19.00 0.68
CA GLU A 4 1.76 20.35 1.22
C GLU A 4 0.43 21.12 1.35
N LYS A 5 -0.47 20.99 0.37
CA LYS A 5 -1.84 21.52 0.45
C LYS A 5 -2.68 20.85 1.54
N LEU A 6 -2.48 19.55 1.79
CA LEU A 6 -3.19 18.82 2.86
C LEU A 6 -2.71 19.24 4.27
N ILE A 7 -1.40 19.45 4.43
CA ILE A 7 -0.82 19.98 5.68
C ILE A 7 -1.31 21.42 5.92
N ASN A 8 -1.30 22.27 4.89
CA ASN A 8 -1.82 23.65 4.98
C ASN A 8 -3.34 23.71 5.26
N LYS A 9 -4.08 22.64 4.95
CA LYS A 9 -5.50 22.47 5.33
C LYS A 9 -5.69 21.96 6.77
N GLY A 10 -4.62 21.82 7.56
CA GLY A 10 -4.69 21.44 8.98
C GLY A 10 -4.84 19.94 9.25
N ILE A 11 -4.57 19.09 8.25
CA ILE A 11 -4.55 17.63 8.47
C ILE A 11 -3.30 17.27 9.28
N SER A 12 -3.51 16.63 10.44
CA SER A 12 -2.40 16.19 11.29
C SER A 12 -1.55 15.12 10.61
N TYR A 13 -0.26 15.11 10.92
CA TYR A 13 0.70 14.11 10.45
C TYR A 13 0.30 12.66 10.79
N GLU A 14 -0.47 12.46 11.84
CA GLU A 14 -1.05 11.17 12.22
C GLU A 14 -2.08 10.67 11.20
N LYS A 15 -2.96 11.56 10.69
CA LYS A 15 -3.89 11.24 9.60
C LYS A 15 -3.16 10.94 8.29
N LEU A 16 -2.09 11.67 7.99
CA LEU A 16 -1.23 11.40 6.82
C LEU A 16 -0.56 10.02 6.92
N THR A 17 -0.13 9.63 8.12
CA THR A 17 0.39 8.28 8.36
C THR A 17 -0.67 7.19 8.13
N PHE A 18 -1.94 7.50 8.39
CA PHE A 18 -3.07 6.60 8.14
C PHE A 18 -3.39 6.46 6.64
N PHE A 19 -3.19 7.52 5.83
CA PHE A 19 -3.44 7.47 4.38
C PHE A 19 -2.42 6.63 3.60
N GLY A 20 -1.23 6.40 4.15
CA GLY A 20 -0.26 5.50 3.55
C GLY A 20 1.18 5.83 3.91
N LEU A 21 2.10 4.90 3.61
CA LEU A 21 3.53 5.06 3.86
C LEU A 21 4.09 6.28 3.11
N GLU A 22 3.64 6.52 1.88
CA GLU A 22 4.08 7.63 1.03
C GLU A 22 3.83 8.99 1.70
N TYR A 23 2.61 9.21 2.21
CA TYR A 23 2.24 10.44 2.91
C TYR A 23 3.08 10.67 4.17
N LYS A 24 3.34 9.62 4.97
CA LYS A 24 4.22 9.72 6.14
C LYS A 24 5.61 10.19 5.75
N TYR A 25 6.23 9.53 4.78
CA TYR A 25 7.61 9.83 4.39
C TYR A 25 7.73 11.21 3.73
N ILE A 26 6.81 11.57 2.82
CA ILE A 26 6.76 12.90 2.19
C ILE A 26 6.60 13.99 3.25
N SER A 27 5.83 13.74 4.31
CA SER A 27 5.64 14.70 5.39
C SER A 27 6.93 15.04 6.15
N PHE A 28 7.84 14.06 6.35
CA PHE A 28 9.15 14.29 6.96
C PHE A 28 10.08 15.06 6.02
N TYR A 29 10.01 14.80 4.71
CA TYR A 29 10.74 15.58 3.72
C TYR A 29 10.30 17.05 3.72
N LEU A 30 8.99 17.31 3.75
CA LEU A 30 8.43 18.67 3.79
C LEU A 30 8.78 19.43 5.09
N LYS A 31 8.99 18.72 6.20
CA LYS A 31 9.50 19.31 7.45
C LYS A 31 11.01 19.58 7.45
N GLY A 32 11.73 19.13 6.43
CA GLY A 32 13.20 19.17 6.39
C GLY A 32 13.89 18.13 7.28
N GLU A 33 13.14 17.16 7.82
CA GLU A 33 13.68 16.08 8.67
C GLU A 33 14.33 14.95 7.85
N LEU A 34 14.05 14.88 6.55
CA LEU A 34 14.68 13.98 5.60
C LEU A 34 15.08 14.73 4.33
N ASN A 35 16.23 14.37 3.74
CA ASN A 35 16.54 14.74 2.37
C ASN A 35 15.81 13.80 1.38
N TYR A 36 15.81 14.17 0.10
CA TYR A 36 15.11 13.42 -0.95
C TYR A 36 15.64 11.98 -1.12
N ASN A 37 16.95 11.76 -0.98
CA ASN A 37 17.52 10.42 -1.14
C ASN A 37 17.12 9.50 0.02
N ASP A 38 17.18 10.00 1.25
CA ASP A 38 16.77 9.26 2.45
C ASP A 38 15.26 8.98 2.45
N LEU A 39 14.46 9.94 1.96
CA LEU A 39 13.03 9.74 1.72
C LEU A 39 12.81 8.53 0.81
N PHE A 40 13.45 8.52 -0.36
CA PHE A 40 13.29 7.48 -1.36
C PHE A 40 13.71 6.09 -0.84
N GLN A 41 14.91 6.01 -0.24
CA GLN A 41 15.47 4.78 0.32
C GLN A 41 14.58 4.18 1.42
N LYS A 42 14.14 5.03 2.37
CA LYS A 42 13.31 4.59 3.50
C LYS A 42 11.91 4.19 3.06
N LEU A 43 11.30 4.96 2.16
CA LEU A 43 9.98 4.63 1.62
C LEU A 43 10.00 3.31 0.85
N ASN A 44 10.99 3.11 -0.04
CA ASN A 44 11.12 1.87 -0.80
C ASN A 44 11.28 0.65 0.13
N SER A 45 12.14 0.77 1.14
CA SER A 45 12.32 -0.28 2.16
C SER A 45 11.02 -0.57 2.93
N ALA A 46 10.26 0.48 3.28
CA ALA A 46 8.99 0.33 3.97
C ALA A 46 7.93 -0.36 3.09
N ILE A 47 7.86 -0.04 1.79
CA ILE A 47 6.97 -0.70 0.82
C ILE A 47 7.31 -2.18 0.72
N HIS A 48 8.59 -2.55 0.59
CA HIS A 48 9.00 -3.95 0.56
C HIS A 48 8.60 -4.71 1.83
N ASN A 49 8.80 -4.10 3.00
CA ASN A 49 8.41 -4.70 4.28
C ASN A 49 6.89 -4.81 4.45
N TYR A 50 6.14 -3.89 3.86
CA TYR A 50 4.68 -3.95 3.83
C TYR A 50 4.19 -5.08 2.92
N ALA A 51 4.71 -5.17 1.71
CA ALA A 51 4.41 -6.27 0.78
C ALA A 51 4.73 -7.66 1.37
N LYS A 52 5.88 -7.80 2.05
CA LYS A 52 6.22 -9.03 2.77
C LYS A 52 5.18 -9.38 3.85
N ARG A 53 4.71 -8.39 4.61
CA ARG A 53 3.66 -8.60 5.62
C ARG A 53 2.33 -9.01 4.97
N GLN A 54 1.94 -8.37 3.87
CA GLN A 54 0.74 -8.76 3.11
C GLN A 54 0.82 -10.25 2.70
N MET A 55 1.96 -10.71 2.18
CA MET A 55 2.15 -12.13 1.85
C MET A 55 2.00 -13.05 3.07
N THR A 56 2.46 -12.65 4.25
CA THR A 56 2.22 -13.41 5.49
C THR A 56 0.74 -13.50 5.83
N TRP A 57 -0.01 -12.40 5.69
CA TRP A 57 -1.45 -12.39 5.92
C TRP A 57 -2.19 -13.27 4.93
N PHE A 58 -1.87 -13.18 3.63
CA PHE A 58 -2.50 -14.03 2.61
C PHE A 58 -2.27 -15.53 2.88
N ARG A 59 -1.04 -15.92 3.21
CA ARG A 59 -0.73 -17.32 3.60
C ARG A 59 -1.51 -17.77 4.84
N LYS A 60 -1.72 -16.88 5.81
CA LYS A 60 -2.51 -17.18 7.01
C LYS A 60 -3.98 -17.38 6.64
N MET A 61 -4.55 -16.51 5.80
CA MET A 61 -5.93 -16.62 5.33
C MET A 61 -6.17 -17.93 4.59
N GLU A 62 -5.26 -18.35 3.71
CA GLU A 62 -5.33 -19.66 3.03
C GLU A 62 -5.33 -20.82 4.03
N LYS A 63 -4.49 -20.75 5.08
CA LYS A 63 -4.48 -21.76 6.16
C LYS A 63 -5.78 -21.77 6.96
N GLU A 64 -6.44 -20.64 7.11
CA GLU A 64 -7.74 -20.50 7.78
C GLU A 64 -8.93 -20.86 6.87
N GLY A 65 -8.66 -21.33 5.64
CA GLY A 65 -9.67 -21.82 4.71
C GLY A 65 -10.23 -20.76 3.76
N VAL A 66 -9.70 -19.54 3.77
CA VAL A 66 -10.07 -18.51 2.80
C VAL A 66 -9.41 -18.84 1.47
N LYS A 67 -10.21 -19.11 0.44
CA LYS A 67 -9.72 -19.37 -0.91
C LYS A 67 -9.26 -18.05 -1.56
N ILE A 68 -7.95 -17.90 -1.74
CA ILE A 68 -7.37 -16.78 -2.50
C ILE A 68 -7.14 -17.24 -3.94
N PHE A 69 -7.65 -16.48 -4.89
CA PHE A 69 -7.37 -16.69 -6.31
C PHE A 69 -6.24 -15.75 -6.72
N TRP A 70 -5.04 -16.29 -6.83
CA TRP A 70 -3.86 -15.56 -7.25
C TRP A 70 -3.87 -15.34 -8.76
N ILE A 71 -3.54 -14.13 -9.19
CA ILE A 71 -3.44 -13.74 -10.60
C ILE A 71 -2.01 -13.28 -10.86
N ASN A 72 -1.43 -13.73 -11.97
CA ASN A 72 -0.06 -13.37 -12.30
C ASN A 72 -0.03 -12.04 -13.06
N GLY A 73 0.54 -11.01 -12.44
CA GLY A 73 0.67 -9.70 -13.07
C GLY A 73 -0.69 -9.02 -13.31
N ASN A 74 -0.81 -8.30 -14.42
CA ASN A 74 -2.00 -7.50 -14.75
C ASN A 74 -2.92 -8.23 -15.74
N ASP A 75 -3.24 -9.51 -15.47
CA ASP A 75 -4.16 -10.28 -16.32
C ASP A 75 -5.63 -10.03 -15.91
N PHE A 76 -6.23 -9.05 -16.58
CA PHE A 76 -7.63 -8.68 -16.35
C PHE A 76 -8.62 -9.73 -16.88
N ASP A 77 -8.26 -10.48 -17.92
CA ASP A 77 -9.13 -11.48 -18.51
C ASP A 77 -9.23 -12.71 -17.59
N GLU A 78 -8.10 -13.10 -16.97
CA GLU A 78 -8.07 -14.12 -15.92
C GLU A 78 -8.91 -13.70 -14.70
N ALA A 79 -8.77 -12.45 -14.24
CA ALA A 79 -9.58 -11.91 -13.14
C ALA A 79 -11.07 -12.02 -13.41
N LYS A 80 -11.51 -11.62 -14.60
CA LYS A 80 -12.91 -11.65 -15.01
C LYS A 80 -13.46 -13.07 -15.04
N LYS A 81 -12.71 -14.02 -15.62
CA LYS A 81 -13.12 -15.43 -15.68
C LYS A 81 -13.29 -16.02 -14.28
N ILE A 82 -12.37 -15.73 -13.35
CA ILE A 82 -12.47 -16.21 -11.96
C ILE A 82 -13.76 -15.71 -11.33
N ILE A 83 -14.10 -14.43 -11.52
CA ILE A 83 -15.31 -13.84 -10.97
C ILE A 83 -16.57 -14.52 -11.53
N ASP A 84 -16.67 -14.63 -12.86
CA ASP A 84 -17.84 -15.19 -13.53
C ASP A 84 -18.09 -16.64 -13.11
N VAL A 85 -17.03 -17.45 -13.00
CA VAL A 85 -17.12 -18.88 -12.66
C VAL A 85 -17.44 -19.13 -11.18
N ASN A 86 -16.97 -18.28 -10.27
CA ASN A 86 -17.05 -18.58 -8.82
C ASN A 86 -18.14 -17.80 -8.07
N PHE A 87 -18.69 -16.72 -8.64
CA PHE A 87 -19.58 -15.82 -7.91
C PHE A 87 -20.89 -15.48 -8.62
N PHE A 88 -21.03 -15.76 -9.92
CA PHE A 88 -22.23 -15.44 -10.71
C PHE A 88 -22.85 -16.64 -11.43
N SER A 89 -22.43 -17.87 -11.09
CA SER A 89 -22.99 -19.14 -11.60
C SER A 89 -24.11 -19.68 -10.71
#